data_AF-A0AAV7VN35-F1
#
_entry.id   AF-A0AAV7VN35-F1
#
_cell.length_a   1.000
_cell.length_b   1.000
_cell.length_c   1.000
_cell.angle_alpha   90.00
_cell.angle_beta   90.00
_cell.angle_gamma   90.00
#
_symmetry.space_group_name_H-M   'P 1'
#
loop_
_entity.id
_entity.type
_entity.pdbx_description
1 polymer ?
#
loop_
_entity_poly.entity_id
_entity_poly.type
_entity_poly.pdbx_seq_one_letter_code
_entity_poly.pdbx_strand_id
1 'polypeptide(L)' 'EITRANKGWALDSVVLCNEVTKWMKDDITLPPAKGVYVYGLYLEGAGWDRRNLKIIECKPKVLFEMMPVIRIFAEN' A
#
# COMPACT_ATOMS: atom_id res chain seq x y z
N GLU A 1 -11.66 11.42 -11.46
CA GLU A 1 -10.49 12.29 -11.67
C GLU A 1 -10.18 13.01 -10.35
N ILE A 2 -9.03 12.73 -9.73
CA ILE A 2 -8.72 13.15 -8.35
C ILE A 2 -8.50 14.66 -8.23
N THR A 3 -7.82 15.27 -9.21
CA THR A 3 -7.60 16.72 -9.30
C THR A 3 -8.92 17.49 -9.48
N ARG A 4 -9.88 16.94 -10.24
CA ARG A 4 -11.22 17.54 -10.40
C ARG A 4 -12.05 17.52 -9.10
N ALA A 5 -11.86 16.50 -8.26
CA ALA A 5 -12.58 16.35 -7.00
C ALA A 5 -12.00 17.21 -5.86
N ASN A 6 -10.74 17.64 -5.97
CA ASN A 6 -10.04 18.44 -4.96
C ASN A 6 -9.79 19.85 -5.49
N LYS A 7 -10.61 20.82 -5.04
CA LYS A 7 -10.57 22.20 -5.51
C LYS A 7 -9.18 22.82 -5.25
N GLY A 8 -8.49 23.23 -6.31
CA GLY A 8 -7.19 23.88 -6.23
C GLY A 8 -5.98 22.96 -6.41
N TRP A 9 -6.19 21.66 -6.61
CA TRP A 9 -5.09 20.74 -6.94
C TRP A 9 -4.75 20.83 -8.42
N ALA A 10 -3.53 21.23 -8.71
CA ALA A 10 -2.96 21.14 -10.05
C ALA A 10 -2.31 19.75 -10.22
N LEU A 11 -2.35 19.19 -11.43
CA LEU A 11 -1.87 17.81 -11.64
C LEU A 11 -0.36 17.69 -11.42
N ASP A 12 0.37 18.76 -11.74
CA ASP A 12 1.82 18.90 -11.57
C ASP A 12 2.26 18.99 -10.10
N SER A 13 1.36 19.34 -9.19
CA SER A 13 1.65 19.39 -7.75
C SER A 13 1.21 18.13 -6.99
N VAL A 14 0.56 17.17 -7.65
CA VAL A 14 0.06 15.95 -7.01
C VAL A 14 1.11 14.83 -7.00
N VAL A 15 1.33 14.24 -5.83
CA VAL A 15 2.21 13.09 -5.61
C VAL A 15 1.40 11.87 -5.19
N LEU A 16 1.81 10.69 -5.66
CA LEU A 16 1.28 9.40 -5.20
C LEU A 16 2.00 8.96 -3.92
N CYS A 17 1.22 8.73 -2.88
CA CYS A 17 1.66 8.22 -1.59
C CYS A 17 1.19 6.78 -1.40
N ASN A 18 2.08 5.93 -0.87
CA ASN A 18 1.82 4.53 -0.57
C ASN A 18 1.92 4.31 0.93
N GLU A 19 0.89 3.70 1.53
CA GLU A 19 0.89 3.28 2.92
C GLU A 19 0.75 1.76 2.98
N VAL A 20 1.77 1.09 3.53
CA VAL A 20 1.72 -0.34 3.80
C VAL A 20 0.94 -0.58 5.08
N THR A 21 -0.24 -1.18 4.98
CA THR A 21 -1.13 -1.35 6.14
C THR A 21 -0.76 -2.59 6.96
N LYS A 22 -1.44 -2.79 8.09
CA LYS A 22 -1.38 -4.03 8.89
C LYS A 22 -2.35 -5.11 8.41
N TRP A 23 -3.30 -4.73 7.55
CA TRP A 23 -4.46 -5.52 7.18
C TRP A 23 -4.16 -6.45 6.02
N MET A 24 -4.77 -7.62 6.05
CA MET A 24 -4.95 -8.50 4.90
C MET A 24 -6.31 -8.24 4.26
N LYS A 25 -6.52 -8.79 3.06
CA LYS A 25 -7.75 -8.59 2.29
C LYS A 25 -9.02 -8.83 3.12
N ASP A 26 -9.05 -9.91 3.90
CA ASP A 26 -10.23 -10.32 4.66
C ASP A 26 -10.48 -9.46 5.91
N ASP A 27 -9.50 -8.68 6.35
CA ASP A 27 -9.64 -7.72 7.45
C ASP A 27 -10.39 -6.44 6.99
N ILE A 28 -10.50 -6.21 5.68
CA ILE A 28 -11.07 -4.98 5.12
C ILE A 28 -12.55 -5.18 4.80
N THR A 29 -13.38 -4.48 5.55
CA THR A 29 -14.84 -4.47 5.36
C THR A 29 -15.37 -3.17 4.76
N LEU A 30 -14.54 -2.12 4.74
CA LEU A 30 -14.90 -0.78 4.29
C LEU A 30 -13.94 -0.28 3.21
N PRO A 31 -14.41 0.53 2.26
CA PRO A 31 -13.54 1.17 1.28
C PRO A 31 -12.58 2.16 1.96
N PRO A 32 -11.43 2.49 1.32
CA PRO A 32 -10.52 3.50 1.85
C PRO A 32 -11.20 4.87 1.82
N ALA A 33 -10.96 5.69 2.86
CA ALA A 33 -11.43 7.07 2.90
C ALA A 33 -10.84 7.90 1.74
N LYS A 34 -9.61 7.59 1.33
CA LYS A 34 -8.91 8.23 0.21
C LYS A 34 -8.02 7.24 -0.51
N GLY A 35 -8.11 7.23 -1.82
CA GLY A 35 -7.31 6.38 -2.70
C GLY A 35 -7.94 5.00 -2.93
N VAL A 36 -7.10 4.00 -3.08
CA VAL A 36 -7.48 2.61 -3.37
C VAL A 36 -6.69 1.64 -2.50
N TYR A 37 -7.31 0.51 -2.16
CA TYR A 37 -6.62 -0.62 -1.55
C TYR A 37 -6.19 -1.61 -2.62
N VAL A 38 -4.93 -2.01 -2.58
CA VAL A 38 -4.34 -3.00 -3.49
C VAL A 38 -3.89 -4.21 -2.68
N TYR A 39 -4.33 -5.40 -3.09
CA TYR A 39 -3.97 -6.68 -2.47
C TYR A 39 -3.44 -7.66 -3.50
N GLY A 40 -2.80 -8.75 -3.05
CA GLY A 40 -2.21 -9.76 -3.93
C GLY A 40 -0.80 -9.40 -4.42
N LEU A 41 -0.14 -8.46 -3.75
CA LEU A 41 1.25 -8.10 -4.02
C LEU A 41 2.19 -9.02 -3.24
N TYR A 42 3.35 -9.29 -3.84
CA TYR A 42 4.41 -10.10 -3.25
C TYR A 42 5.72 -9.31 -3.24
N LEU A 43 6.50 -9.49 -2.18
CA LEU A 43 7.86 -8.97 -2.04
C LEU A 43 8.83 -10.07 -2.43
N GLU A 44 9.66 -9.81 -3.44
CA GLU A 44 10.73 -10.71 -3.88
C GLU A 44 12.06 -10.32 -3.24
N GLY A 45 12.88 -11.31 -2.86
CA GLY A 45 14.23 -11.09 -2.36
C GLY A 45 14.33 -10.54 -0.93
N ALA A 46 13.20 -10.34 -0.25
CA ALA A 46 13.15 -9.91 1.14
C ALA A 46 11.92 -10.48 1.85
N GLY A 47 11.96 -10.48 3.19
CA GLY A 47 10.83 -10.82 4.04
C GLY A 47 10.09 -9.56 4.51
N TRP A 48 8.85 -9.76 4.98
CA TRP A 48 8.04 -8.71 5.58
C TRP A 48 7.68 -9.05 7.03
N ASP A 49 8.08 -8.20 7.97
CA ASP A 49 7.71 -8.31 9.37
C ASP A 49 6.39 -7.57 9.63
N ARG A 50 5.29 -8.32 9.66
CA ARG A 50 3.94 -7.78 9.89
C ARG A 50 3.76 -7.14 11.26
N ARG A 51 4.51 -7.57 12.29
CA ARG A 51 4.36 -7.04 13.65
C ARG A 51 5.01 -5.67 13.76
N ASN A 52 6.20 -5.53 13.18
CA ASN A 52 6.99 -4.31 13.24
C ASN A 52 6.87 -3.42 12.00
N LEU A 53 6.10 -3.83 10.99
CA LEU A 53 5.90 -3.13 9.71
C LEU A 53 7.21 -2.73 9.02
N LYS A 54 8.12 -3.70 8.86
CA LYS A 54 9.43 -3.46 8.26
C LYS A 54 9.85 -4.59 7.33
N ILE A 55 10.70 -4.23 6.37
CA ILE A 55 11.42 -5.20 5.55
C ILE A 55 12.46 -5.89 6.43
N ILE A 56 12.57 -7.20 6.25
CA ILE A 56 13.56 -8.05 6.91
C ILE A 56 14.24 -8.93 5.86
N GLU A 57 15.29 -9.64 6.27
CA GLU A 57 15.92 -10.65 5.43
C GLU A 57 14.90 -11.73 5.04
N CYS A 58 15.01 -12.26 3.82
CA CYS A 58 14.16 -13.35 3.38
C CYS A 58 14.41 -14.62 4.23
N LYS A 59 13.36 -15.44 4.39
CA LYS A 59 13.51 -16.75 5.07
C LYS A 59 14.22 -17.73 4.13
N PRO A 60 15.04 -18.66 4.64
CA PRO A 60 15.72 -19.65 3.79
C PRO A 60 14.73 -20.39 2.87
N LYS A 61 15.04 -20.40 1.56
CA LYS A 61 14.23 -21.04 0.49
C LYS A 61 12.85 -20.40 0.26
N VAL A 62 12.59 -19.20 0.78
CA VAL A 62 11.38 -18.41 0.49
C VAL A 62 11.76 -17.25 -0.43
N LEU A 63 11.37 -17.33 -1.70
CA LEU A 63 11.70 -16.32 -2.71
C LEU A 63 10.71 -15.15 -2.75
N PHE A 64 9.47 -15.41 -2.33
CA PHE A 64 8.37 -14.44 -2.36
C PHE A 64 7.65 -14.44 -1.01
N GLU A 65 7.45 -13.27 -0.44
CA GLU A 65 6.65 -13.07 0.77
C GLU A 65 5.39 -12.26 0.41
N MET A 66 4.23 -12.69 0.91
CA MET A 66 2.97 -11.98 0.67
C MET A 66 2.96 -10.64 1.42
N MET A 67 2.65 -9.55 0.70
CA MET A 67 2.51 -8.23 1.30
C MET A 67 1.09 -8.03 1.85
N PRO A 68 0.94 -7.23 2.94
CA PRO A 68 -0.37 -6.78 3.37
C PRO A 68 -0.99 -5.85 2.32
N VAL A 69 -2.24 -5.47 2.54
CA VAL A 69 -2.90 -4.50 1.68
C VAL A 69 -2.13 -3.17 1.71
N ILE A 70 -1.89 -2.61 0.53
CA ILE A 70 -1.27 -1.28 0.38
C ILE A 70 -2.35 -0.28 -0.01
N ARG A 71 -2.42 0.84 0.71
CA ARG A 71 -3.26 1.98 0.35
C ARG A 71 -2.45 2.92 -0.53
N ILE A 72 -2.93 3.12 -1.75
CA ILE A 72 -2.33 4.07 -2.70
C ILE A 72 -3.27 5.25 -2.82
N PHE A 73 -2.78 6.46 -2.58
CA PHE A 73 -3.58 7.69 -2.61
C PHE A 73 -2.76 8.86 -3.12
N ALA A 74 -3.45 9.89 -3.61
CA ALA A 74 -2.81 11.11 -4.07
C ALA A 74 -2.80 12.18 -2.98
N GLU A 75 -1.77 13.00 -2.90
CA GLU A 75 -1.63 14.15 -2.00
C GLU A 75 -1.04 15.34 -2.77
N ASN A 76 -1.29 16.56 -2.28
CA ASN A 76 -0.86 17.81 -2.90
C ASN A 76 -0.24 18.71 -1.83
#